data_AF-W1YMH8-F1
#
_entry.id   AF-W1YMH8-F1
#
_cell.length_a   1.000
_cell.length_b   1.000
_cell.length_c   1.000
_cell.angle_alpha   90.00
_cell.angle_beta   90.00
_cell.angle_gamma   90.00
#
_symmetry.space_group_name_H-M   'P 1'
#
loop_
_entity.id
_entity.type
_entity.pdbx_description
1 polymer ?
#
loop_
_entity_poly.entity_id
_entity_poly.type
_entity_poly.pdbx_seq_one_letter_code
_entity_poly.pdbx_strand_id
1 'polypeptide(L)' 'AGIRPPTVPAGTARLRLTLTAAHEMQDIDRLLEVLHGNG' A
#
# COMPACT_ATOMS: atom_id res chain seq x y z
N ALA A 1 -7.48 -1.68 -1.61
CA ALA A 1 -7.90 -2.27 -2.90
C ALA A 1 -6.74 -2.19 -3.90
N GLY A 2 -6.45 -3.27 -4.63
CA GLY A 2 -5.39 -3.28 -5.65
C GLY A 2 -5.86 -2.68 -6.97
N ILE A 3 -4.98 -1.98 -7.68
CA ILE A 3 -5.23 -1.52 -9.04
C ILE A 3 -4.65 -2.56 -10.00
N ARG A 4 -5.50 -3.03 -10.93
CA ARG A 4 -5.18 -4.11 -11.87
C ARG A 4 -5.57 -3.69 -13.29
N PRO A 5 -5.09 -4.39 -14.34
CA PRO A 5 -5.61 -4.20 -15.70
C PRO A 5 -7.14 -4.36 -15.76
N PRO A 6 -7.84 -3.60 -16.62
CA PRO A 6 -7.31 -2.69 -17.64
C PRO A 6 -6.93 -1.28 -17.13
N THR A 7 -7.14 -0.98 -15.85
CA THR A 7 -6.86 0.37 -15.29
C THR A 7 -5.37 0.73 -15.29
N VAL A 8 -4.50 -0.27 -15.36
CA VAL A 8 -3.04 -0.13 -15.52
C VAL A 8 -2.53 -1.12 -16.57
N PRO A 9 -1.37 -0.87 -17.21
CA PRO A 9 -0.77 -1.81 -18.15
C PRO A 9 -0.59 -3.22 -17.57
N ALA A 10 -0.68 -4.24 -18.41
CA ALA A 10 -0.41 -5.62 -18.02
C ALA A 10 1.00 -5.73 -17.40
N GLY A 11 1.14 -6.56 -16.36
CA GLY A 11 2.39 -6.71 -15.61
C GLY A 11 2.71 -5.58 -14.63
N THR A 12 1.86 -4.54 -14.53
CA THR A 12 2.10 -3.38 -13.63
C THR A 12 1.03 -3.23 -12.53
N ALA A 13 0.42 -4.34 -12.12
CA ALA A 13 -0.52 -4.34 -11.00
C ALA A 13 0.17 -3.79 -9.73
N ARG A 14 -0.54 -2.94 -8.99
CA ARG A 14 0.03 -2.22 -7.85
C ARG A 14 -1.01 -1.99 -6.76
N LEU A 15 -0.55 -1.92 -5.52
CA LEU A 15 -1.37 -1.47 -4.41
C LEU A 15 -1.44 0.06 -4.43
N ARG A 16 -2.62 0.63 -4.18
CA ARG A 16 -2.78 2.05 -3.93
C ARG A 16 -3.15 2.24 -2.46
N LEU A 17 -2.26 2.90 -1.74
CA LEU A 17 -2.47 3.34 -0.37
C LEU A 17 -2.57 4.86 -0.37
N THR A 18 -3.54 5.41 0.33
CA THR A 18 -3.73 6.86 0.45
C THR A 18 -3.51 7.23 1.91
N LEU A 19 -2.42 7.94 2.17
CA LEU A 19 -2.16 8.50 3.49
C LEU A 19 -2.99 9.77 3.68
N THR A 20 -3.51 9.94 4.88
CA THR A 20 -4.33 11.09 5.28
C THR A 20 -3.82 11.63 6.60
N ALA A 21 -4.23 12.84 6.97
CA ALA A 21 -3.87 13.45 8.26
C ALA A 21 -4.35 12.66 9.50
N ALA A 22 -5.23 11.67 9.32
CA ALA A 22 -5.67 10.80 10.41
C ALA A 22 -4.68 9.68 10.74
N HIS A 23 -3.66 9.45 9.91
CA HIS A 23 -2.64 8.44 10.19
C HIS A 23 -1.58 9.01 11.13
N GLU A 24 -1.29 8.29 12.20
CA GLU A 24 -0.21 8.60 13.13
C GLU A 24 1.07 7.87 12.71
N MET A 25 2.21 8.26 13.28
CA MET A 25 3.51 7.67 12.92
C MET A 25 3.55 6.15 13.13
N GLN A 26 2.92 5.67 14.21
CA GLN A 26 2.81 4.25 14.50
C GLN A 26 2.04 3.45 13.43
N ASP A 27 1.08 4.07 12.73
CA ASP A 27 0.38 3.42 11.63
C ASP A 27 1.32 3.18 10.44
N ILE A 28 2.24 4.13 10.21
CA ILE A 28 3.25 4.04 9.16
C ILE A 28 4.30 2.98 9.52
N ASP A 29 4.77 2.96 10.76
CA ASP A 29 5.71 1.95 11.23
C ASP A 29 5.12 0.54 11.07
N ARG A 30 3.85 0.36 11.50
CA ARG A 30 3.16 -0.91 11.35
C ARG A 30 2.95 -1.30 9.88
N LEU A 31 2.62 -0.32 9.02
CA LEU A 31 2.50 -0.56 7.59
C LEU A 31 3.81 -1.08 7.00
N LEU A 32 4.95 -0.48 7.37
CA LEU A 32 6.27 -0.87 6.88
C LEU A 32 6.65 -2.29 7.33
N GLU A 33 6.39 -2.64 8.59
CA GLU A 33 6.61 -4.00 9.09
C GLU A 33 5.88 -5.06 8.23
N VAL A 34 4.59 -4.81 7.97
CA VAL A 34 3.74 -5.73 7.21
C VAL A 34 4.14 -5.81 5.74
N LEU A 35 4.52 -4.68 5.12
CA LEU A 35 4.93 -4.67 3.71
C LEU A 35 6.27 -5.36 3.47
N HIS A 36 7.19 -5.30 4.43
CA HIS A 36 8.47 -6.02 4.36
C HIS A 36 8.32 -7.51 4.68
N GLY A 37 7.19 -7.94 5.27
CA GLY A 37 6.97 -9.32 5.68
C GLY A 37 7.75 -9.68 6.96
N ASN A 38 8.08 -8.70 7.79
CA ASN A 38 8.85 -8.87 9.02
C ASN A 38 7.95 -9.18 10.24
N GLY A 39 6.78 -9.79 10.01
CA GLY A 39 5.77 -10.11 11.03
C GLY A 39 5.40 -11.57 11.06
#